data_AF-A0A6V8KF77-F1
#
_entry.id   AF-A0A6V8KF77-F1
#
_cell.length_a   1.000
_cell.length_b   1.000
_cell.length_c   1.000
_cell.angle_alpha   90.00
_cell.angle_beta   90.00
_cell.angle_gamma   90.00
#
_symmetry.space_group_name_H-M   'P 1'
#
loop_
_entity.id
_entity.type
_entity.pdbx_description
1 polymer ?
#
loop_
_entity_poly.entity_id
_entity_poly.type
_entity_poly.pdbx_seq_one_letter_code
_entity_poly.pdbx_strand_id
1 'polypeptide(L)'
;MTRPQGPDHPGSAPAGRPSPKIVFFCRTCRRALTPHLHKGRLAYRHAVELRGGTVDHRALPVPVAEIDDPVFECDFCSAPDTRWVYRADDQLTHLRQVTTRVLDAGDYRDRHHAARARRTDTEPALTAAWGERWAACEPCAVLIEDRDLYGLIGRVVTGLPTRHIRGRRLVRVRGELHGIYSHLFATLTPGRGRITAEHPLGVWDTDPGQAPPTPPT
;
A
#
# COMPACT_ATOMS: atom_id res chain seq x y z
N MET A 1 -37.42 44.66 15.37
CA MET A 1 -37.07 43.41 16.08
C MET A 1 -36.16 42.61 15.17
N THR A 2 -34.86 42.74 15.39
CA THR A 2 -33.80 42.29 14.47
C THR A 2 -33.20 41.00 15.03
N ARG A 3 -33.27 39.92 14.25
CA ARG A 3 -32.70 38.61 14.59
C ARG A 3 -31.20 38.61 14.25
N PRO A 4 -30.29 38.13 15.13
CA PRO A 4 -28.87 38.10 14.82
C PRO A 4 -28.55 36.97 13.83
N GLN A 5 -27.74 37.30 12.83
CA GLN A 5 -27.11 36.37 11.89
C GLN A 5 -26.14 35.44 12.64
N GLY A 6 -26.27 34.13 12.43
CA GLY A 6 -25.31 33.14 12.90
C GLY A 6 -24.02 33.18 12.06
N PRO A 7 -22.88 32.70 12.61
CA PRO A 7 -21.61 32.74 11.90
C PRO A 7 -21.60 31.77 10.70
N ASP A 8 -21.17 32.30 9.56
CA ASP A 8 -20.82 31.56 8.36
C ASP A 8 -19.79 30.47 8.70
N HIS A 9 -20.19 29.20 8.58
CA HIS A 9 -19.23 28.10 8.55
C HIS A 9 -18.48 28.14 7.22
N PRO A 10 -17.14 28.11 7.22
CA PRO A 10 -16.36 28.13 6.00
C PRO A 10 -16.67 26.89 5.17
N GLY A 11 -17.03 27.13 3.91
CA GLY A 11 -17.36 26.12 2.93
C GLY A 11 -16.25 25.09 2.79
N SER A 12 -16.69 23.83 2.72
CA SER A 12 -15.89 22.69 2.28
C SER A 12 -15.15 23.04 0.99
N ALA A 13 -13.82 23.01 1.04
CA ALA A 13 -12.98 23.06 -0.15
C ALA A 13 -13.32 21.87 -1.07
N PRO A 14 -13.36 22.06 -2.40
CA PRO A 14 -13.64 20.99 -3.33
C PRO A 14 -12.54 19.91 -3.28
N ALA A 15 -12.97 18.67 -3.50
CA ALA A 15 -12.15 17.47 -3.58
C ALA A 15 -10.84 17.72 -4.36
N GLY A 16 -9.72 17.55 -3.65
CA GLY A 16 -8.39 17.74 -4.20
C GLY A 16 -8.16 16.82 -5.40
N ARG A 17 -7.45 17.33 -6.41
CA ARG A 17 -6.93 16.55 -7.54
C ARG A 17 -6.31 15.24 -7.05
N PRO A 18 -6.46 14.13 -7.79
CA PRO A 18 -5.74 12.90 -7.50
C PRO A 18 -4.25 13.20 -7.52
N SER A 19 -3.59 13.14 -6.35
CA SER A 19 -2.14 13.34 -6.30
C SER A 19 -1.52 12.07 -6.88
N PRO A 20 -0.78 12.14 -8.01
CA PRO A 20 -0.05 10.98 -8.47
C PRO A 20 0.89 10.58 -7.33
N LYS A 21 0.83 9.30 -6.95
CA LYS A 21 1.86 8.67 -6.12
C LYS A 21 3.20 9.08 -6.74
N ILE A 22 3.94 9.97 -6.08
CA ILE A 22 5.34 10.19 -6.47
C ILE A 22 6.02 8.90 -6.04
N VAL A 23 6.09 7.95 -6.98
CA VAL A 23 6.76 6.67 -6.76
C VAL A 23 8.24 6.99 -6.76
N PHE A 24 8.81 7.04 -5.56
CA PHE A 24 10.25 7.12 -5.41
C PHE A 24 10.85 5.75 -5.63
N PHE A 25 11.91 5.70 -6.42
CA PHE A 25 12.72 4.52 -6.64
C PHE A 25 14.09 4.70 -6.01
N CYS A 26 14.77 3.60 -5.73
CA CYS A 26 16.15 3.66 -5.27
C CYS A 26 17.09 3.81 -6.45
N ARG A 27 17.91 4.87 -6.47
CA ARG A 27 18.91 5.09 -7.53
C ARG A 27 19.86 3.90 -7.73
N THR A 28 20.17 3.16 -6.65
CA THR A 28 21.14 2.06 -6.70
C THR A 28 20.56 0.77 -7.28
N CYS A 29 19.44 0.26 -6.73
CA CYS A 29 18.86 -1.02 -7.17
C CYS A 29 17.63 -0.89 -8.06
N ARG A 30 17.20 0.35 -8.32
CA ARG A 30 16.08 0.69 -9.18
C ARG A 30 14.72 0.14 -8.74
N ARG A 31 14.60 -0.31 -7.49
CA ARG A 31 13.33 -0.79 -6.91
C ARG A 31 12.53 0.34 -6.29
N ALA A 32 11.21 0.20 -6.31
CA ALA A 32 10.30 1.12 -5.63
C ALA A 32 10.61 1.18 -4.12
N LEU A 33 10.54 2.39 -3.56
CA LEU A 33 10.76 2.65 -2.15
C LEU A 33 9.42 2.92 -1.45
N THR A 34 9.30 2.38 -0.24
CA THR A 34 8.17 2.63 0.62
C THR A 34 8.46 3.81 1.54
N PRO A 35 7.63 4.88 1.53
CA PRO A 35 7.74 5.96 2.49
C PRO A 35 7.37 5.47 3.90
N HIS A 36 8.10 5.93 4.90
CA HIS A 36 7.79 5.69 6.32
C HIS A 36 8.24 6.89 7.16
N LEU A 37 7.62 7.09 8.31
CA LEU A 37 8.08 8.09 9.28
C LEU A 37 9.16 7.47 10.17
N HIS A 38 10.30 8.15 10.28
CA HIS A 38 11.35 7.84 11.23
C HIS A 38 11.68 9.09 12.04
N LYS A 39 11.42 9.05 13.36
CA LYS A 39 11.63 10.18 14.29
C LYS A 39 10.99 11.50 13.79
N GLY A 40 9.74 11.40 13.32
CA GLY A 40 8.98 12.55 12.81
C GLY A 40 9.41 13.06 11.43
N ARG A 41 10.35 12.40 10.75
CA ARG A 41 10.80 12.75 9.39
C ARG A 41 10.39 11.69 8.38
N LEU A 42 9.99 12.13 7.19
CA LEU A 42 9.75 11.24 6.05
C LEU A 42 11.07 10.60 5.63
N ALA A 43 11.09 9.28 5.57
CA ALA A 43 12.22 8.48 5.14
C ALA A 43 11.75 7.38 4.18
N TYR A 44 12.67 6.80 3.43
CA TYR A 44 12.38 5.80 2.40
C TYR A 44 13.15 4.51 2.70
N ARG A 45 12.50 3.37 2.54
CA ARG A 45 13.13 2.04 2.70
C ARG A 45 12.67 1.09 1.61
N HIS A 46 13.47 0.06 1.34
CA HIS A 46 13.05 -1.02 0.47
C HIS A 46 11.97 -1.86 1.15
N ALA A 47 11.02 -2.38 0.38
CA ALA A 47 9.98 -3.26 0.90
C ALA A 47 10.57 -4.47 1.65
N VAL A 48 11.69 -5.03 1.16
CA VAL A 48 12.41 -6.13 1.84
C VAL A 48 12.93 -5.74 3.23
N GLU A 49 13.38 -4.51 3.43
CA GLU A 49 13.86 -4.03 4.73
C GLU A 49 12.71 -3.86 5.74
N LEU A 50 11.55 -3.40 5.26
CA LEU A 50 10.32 -3.34 6.07
C LEU A 50 9.83 -4.74 6.46
N ARG A 51 10.06 -5.71 5.58
CA ARG A 51 9.82 -7.13 5.85
C ARG A 51 10.88 -7.76 6.75
N GLY A 52 11.88 -7.02 7.24
CA GLY A 52 12.92 -7.50 8.15
C GLY A 52 14.05 -8.29 7.46
N GLY A 53 14.21 -8.12 6.15
CA GLY A 53 15.44 -8.49 5.44
C GLY A 53 16.46 -7.35 5.45
N THR A 54 17.56 -7.54 4.73
CA THR A 54 18.63 -6.55 4.57
C THR A 54 18.86 -6.25 3.09
N VAL A 55 19.36 -5.05 2.82
CA VAL A 55 19.87 -4.61 1.53
C VAL A 55 21.29 -4.10 1.78
N ASP A 56 22.19 -4.33 0.84
CA ASP A 56 23.62 -3.99 0.90
C ASP A 56 23.91 -2.49 0.67
N HIS A 57 22.88 -1.70 0.36
CA HIS A 57 22.97 -0.27 0.18
C HIS A 57 21.86 0.48 0.89
N ARG A 58 22.10 1.76 1.16
CA ARG A 58 21.09 2.69 1.67
C ARG A 58 20.08 3.03 0.56
N ALA A 59 18.84 3.29 0.95
CA ALA A 59 17.84 3.85 0.04
C ALA A 59 18.25 5.27 -0.40
N LEU A 60 18.34 5.48 -1.72
CA LEU A 60 18.60 6.77 -2.36
C LEU A 60 17.39 7.15 -3.23
N PRO A 61 16.37 7.83 -2.67
CA PRO A 61 15.12 8.08 -3.38
C PRO A 61 15.31 9.03 -4.56
N VAL A 62 14.82 8.63 -5.73
CA VAL A 62 14.69 9.44 -6.94
C VAL A 62 13.28 9.30 -7.52
N PRO A 63 12.71 10.33 -8.16
CA PRO A 63 11.48 10.19 -8.92
C PRO A 63 11.62 9.13 -10.03
N VAL A 64 10.52 8.43 -10.35
CA VAL A 64 10.49 7.44 -11.46
C VAL A 64 10.92 8.03 -12.81
N ALA A 65 10.70 9.33 -13.04
CA ALA A 65 11.11 10.00 -14.27
C ALA A 65 12.64 10.14 -14.42
N GLU A 66 13.39 9.94 -13.34
CA GLU A 66 14.86 10.04 -13.30
C GLU A 66 15.54 8.67 -13.24
N ILE A 67 14.79 7.57 -13.43
CA ILE A 67 15.34 6.22 -13.32
C ILE A 67 15.17 5.44 -14.62
N ASP A 68 16.29 4.91 -15.12
CA ASP A 68 16.29 4.07 -16.30
C ASP A 68 15.92 2.63 -15.93
N ASP A 69 14.92 2.07 -16.62
CA ASP A 69 14.43 0.69 -16.43
C ASP A 69 14.12 0.38 -14.94
N PRO A 70 13.09 1.04 -14.36
CA PRO A 70 12.63 0.80 -13.00
C PRO A 70 12.21 -0.65 -12.78
N VAL A 71 12.64 -1.22 -11.65
CA VAL A 71 12.26 -2.56 -11.19
C VAL A 71 11.00 -2.45 -10.35
N PHE A 72 9.89 -2.90 -10.93
CA PHE A 72 8.62 -3.02 -10.24
C PHE A 72 8.49 -4.40 -9.56
N GLU A 73 7.87 -4.39 -8.38
CA GLU A 73 7.48 -5.59 -7.67
C GLU A 73 5.96 -5.62 -7.59
N CYS A 74 5.38 -6.81 -7.61
CA CYS A 74 3.94 -6.98 -7.49
C CYS A 74 3.50 -6.45 -6.12
N ASP A 75 2.56 -5.50 -6.10
CA ASP A 75 2.05 -4.90 -4.84
C ASP A 75 1.33 -5.93 -3.96
N PHE A 76 1.00 -7.11 -4.52
CA PHE A 76 0.33 -8.20 -3.83
C PHE A 76 1.32 -9.22 -3.26
N CYS A 77 2.06 -9.91 -4.13
CA CYS A 77 2.95 -11.01 -3.74
C CYS A 77 4.45 -10.66 -3.80
N SER A 78 4.79 -9.45 -4.24
CA SER A 78 6.16 -8.96 -4.40
C SER A 78 7.04 -9.78 -5.36
N ALA A 79 6.41 -10.52 -6.28
CA ALA A 79 7.10 -11.10 -7.42
C ALA A 79 7.72 -9.99 -8.30
N PRO A 80 8.93 -10.17 -8.85
CA PRO A 80 9.65 -9.15 -9.61
C PRO A 80 9.17 -8.98 -11.05
N ASP A 81 8.23 -9.82 -11.51
CA ASP A 81 7.74 -9.90 -12.89
C ASP A 81 6.37 -9.23 -13.06
N THR A 82 6.23 -8.01 -12.57
CA THR A 82 5.01 -7.23 -12.78
C THR A 82 4.79 -6.92 -14.25
N ARG A 83 3.57 -7.16 -14.71
CA ARG A 83 3.17 -6.95 -16.11
C ARG A 83 2.01 -5.98 -16.26
N TRP A 84 1.22 -5.85 -15.19
CA TRP A 84 -0.05 -5.16 -15.23
C TRP A 84 -0.10 -4.08 -14.17
N VAL A 85 -0.77 -2.98 -14.47
CA VAL A 85 -1.16 -1.96 -13.50
C VAL A 85 -2.67 -1.85 -13.49
N TYR A 86 -3.23 -1.81 -12.29
CA TYR A 86 -4.64 -1.56 -12.05
C TYR A 86 -4.82 -0.17 -11.47
N ARG A 87 -6.00 0.43 -11.70
CA ARG A 87 -6.41 1.67 -11.05
C ARG A 87 -7.50 1.38 -10.03
N ALA A 88 -7.36 1.96 -8.85
CA ALA A 88 -8.34 1.94 -7.77
C ALA A 88 -8.36 3.33 -7.10
N ASP A 89 -9.35 3.58 -6.25
CA ASP A 89 -9.33 4.81 -5.44
C ASP A 89 -8.09 4.84 -4.54
N ASP A 90 -7.64 6.06 -4.22
CA ASP A 90 -6.49 6.22 -3.32
C ASP A 90 -6.81 5.64 -1.95
N GLN A 91 -6.04 4.62 -1.56
CA GLN A 91 -6.24 3.94 -0.29
C GLN A 91 -5.24 4.44 0.74
N LEU A 92 -5.80 4.94 1.84
CA LEU A 92 -5.07 5.35 3.03
C LEU A 92 -5.27 4.31 4.13
N THR A 93 -4.22 3.57 4.48
CA THR A 93 -4.24 2.66 5.64
C THR A 93 -3.63 3.34 6.85
N HIS A 94 -4.44 3.66 7.86
CA HIS A 94 -3.96 4.19 9.13
C HIS A 94 -3.18 3.11 9.90
N LEU A 95 -1.85 3.16 9.82
CA LEU A 95 -1.01 2.34 10.66
C LEU A 95 -0.98 2.95 12.07
N ARG A 96 -0.99 2.11 13.10
CA ARG A 96 -0.72 2.54 14.49
C ARG A 96 0.60 1.96 14.94
N GLN A 97 1.49 2.81 15.44
CA GLN A 97 2.76 2.39 15.98
C GLN A 97 2.58 2.11 17.47
N VAL A 98 3.00 0.91 17.91
CA VAL A 98 3.10 0.61 19.33
C VAL A 98 4.25 1.43 19.91
N THR A 99 3.94 2.37 20.79
CA THR A 99 4.94 3.23 21.45
C THR A 99 5.37 2.66 22.79
N THR A 100 4.43 2.07 23.52
CA THR A 100 4.70 1.50 24.85
C THR A 100 3.99 0.17 25.03
N ARG A 101 4.67 -0.81 25.63
CA ARG A 101 4.07 -2.02 26.18
C ARG A 101 4.37 -2.10 27.67
N VAL A 102 3.33 -2.05 28.50
CA VAL A 102 3.45 -2.26 29.94
C VAL A 102 3.25 -3.75 30.21
N LEU A 103 4.29 -4.41 30.69
CA LEU A 103 4.28 -5.81 31.11
C LEU A 103 4.10 -5.90 32.63
N ASP A 104 3.53 -6.98 33.12
CA ASP A 104 3.55 -7.27 34.55
C ASP A 104 4.97 -7.73 34.97
N ALA A 105 5.48 -7.19 36.07
CA ALA A 105 6.85 -7.46 36.52
C ALA A 105 7.04 -8.89 37.05
N GLY A 106 5.99 -9.54 37.56
CA GLY A 106 6.03 -10.96 37.90
C GLY A 106 6.04 -11.82 36.64
N ASP A 107 5.11 -11.55 35.73
CA ASP A 107 5.01 -12.32 34.47
C ASP A 107 6.25 -12.17 33.59
N TYR A 108 6.90 -11.00 33.59
CA TYR A 108 8.17 -10.79 32.90
C TYR A 108 9.34 -11.55 33.53
N ARG A 109 9.38 -11.68 34.86
CA ARG A 109 10.42 -12.44 35.55
C ARG A 109 10.26 -13.93 35.32
N ASP A 110 9.05 -14.44 35.47
CA ASP A 110 8.78 -15.88 35.42
C ASP A 110 8.67 -16.41 33.98
N ARG A 111 8.23 -15.56 33.05
CA ARG A 111 7.90 -15.93 31.67
C ARG A 111 8.30 -14.85 30.67
N HIS A 112 9.52 -14.34 30.76
CA HIS A 112 10.04 -13.25 29.93
C HIS A 112 9.58 -13.25 28.46
N HIS A 113 9.71 -14.38 27.76
CA HIS A 113 9.35 -14.49 26.34
C HIS A 113 7.83 -14.63 26.07
N ALA A 114 7.04 -14.94 27.09
CA ALA A 114 5.58 -15.11 27.02
C ALA A 114 4.81 -14.07 27.85
N ALA A 115 5.51 -13.11 28.45
CA ALA A 115 4.94 -12.08 29.31
C ALA A 115 3.88 -11.28 28.54
N ARG A 116 2.67 -11.24 29.07
CA ARG A 116 1.55 -10.58 28.39
C ARG A 116 1.57 -9.09 28.68
N ALA A 117 1.36 -8.28 27.64
CA ALA A 117 1.20 -6.84 27.81
C ALA A 117 -0.14 -6.55 28.50
N ARG A 118 -0.08 -5.94 29.69
CA ARG A 118 -1.24 -5.43 30.42
C ARG A 118 -1.83 -4.20 29.72
N ARG A 119 -0.96 -3.37 29.15
CA ARG A 119 -1.34 -2.19 28.38
C ARG A 119 -0.44 -2.06 27.18
N THR A 120 -1.02 -1.74 26.02
CA THR A 120 -0.29 -1.39 24.80
C THR A 120 -0.76 -0.01 24.38
N ASP A 121 0.12 0.97 24.47
CA ASP A 121 -0.14 2.31 23.96
C ASP A 121 0.27 2.36 22.49
N THR A 122 -0.58 3.00 21.69
CA THR A 122 -0.34 3.16 20.26
C THR A 122 -0.61 4.59 19.84
N GLU A 123 0.30 5.15 19.07
CA GLU A 123 0.12 6.46 18.43
C GLU A 123 -0.21 6.26 16.94
N PRO A 124 -0.89 7.23 16.30
CA PRO A 124 -1.00 7.26 14.84
C PRO A 124 0.40 7.17 14.22
N ALA A 125 0.63 6.17 13.38
CA ALA A 125 1.82 6.10 12.53
C ALA A 125 1.52 6.72 11.16
N LEU A 126 2.50 6.68 10.25
CA LEU A 126 2.27 7.09 8.86
C LEU A 126 1.08 6.29 8.31
N THR A 127 0.07 7.00 7.82
CA THR A 127 -0.95 6.42 6.95
C THR A 127 -0.23 5.88 5.71
N ALA A 128 -0.23 4.56 5.52
CA ALA A 128 0.30 3.99 4.29
C ALA A 128 -0.64 4.41 3.15
N ALA A 129 -0.19 5.33 2.32
CA ALA A 129 -0.84 5.67 1.06
C ALA A 129 -0.41 4.62 0.03
N TRP A 130 -1.35 3.78 -0.37
CA TRP A 130 -1.11 2.77 -1.40
C TRP A 130 -1.10 3.41 -2.80
N GLY A 131 -1.77 4.56 -2.95
CA GLY A 131 -1.96 5.26 -4.21
C GLY A 131 -3.05 4.60 -5.04
N GLU A 132 -3.36 5.25 -6.16
CA GLU A 132 -4.39 4.78 -7.10
C GLU A 132 -3.91 3.65 -8.02
N ARG A 133 -2.59 3.44 -8.14
CA ARG A 133 -2.00 2.49 -9.09
C ARG A 133 -1.40 1.29 -8.37
N TRP A 134 -1.83 0.10 -8.78
CA TRP A 134 -1.43 -1.19 -8.20
C TRP A 134 -0.81 -2.10 -9.25
N ALA A 135 0.46 -2.42 -9.10
CA ALA A 135 1.21 -3.29 -9.98
C ALA A 135 0.96 -4.77 -9.64
N ALA A 136 0.69 -5.59 -10.65
CA ALA A 136 0.44 -7.02 -10.51
C ALA A 136 1.30 -7.83 -11.49
N CYS A 137 1.81 -8.97 -11.00
CA CYS A 137 2.31 -10.03 -11.86
C CYS A 137 1.12 -10.80 -12.48
N GLU A 138 1.38 -11.55 -13.56
CA GLU A 138 0.35 -12.30 -14.29
C GLU A 138 -0.58 -13.12 -13.37
N PRO A 139 -0.07 -13.93 -12.42
CA PRO A 139 -0.95 -14.77 -11.61
C PRO A 139 -1.82 -13.99 -10.63
N CYS A 140 -1.36 -12.82 -10.16
CA CYS A 140 -2.17 -11.95 -9.33
C CYS A 140 -3.22 -11.22 -10.17
N ALA A 141 -2.88 -10.84 -11.40
CA ALA A 141 -3.78 -10.20 -12.33
C ALA A 141 -4.99 -11.09 -12.66
N VAL A 142 -4.76 -12.39 -12.91
CA VAL A 142 -5.85 -13.37 -13.10
C VAL A 142 -6.83 -13.37 -11.92
N LEU A 143 -6.31 -13.43 -10.69
CA LEU A 143 -7.15 -13.43 -9.48
C LEU A 143 -7.92 -12.11 -9.29
N ILE A 144 -7.35 -10.97 -9.71
CA ILE A 144 -8.01 -9.67 -9.67
C ILE A 144 -9.15 -9.62 -10.70
N GLU A 145 -8.90 -10.12 -11.91
CA GLU A 145 -9.88 -10.16 -13.01
C GLU A 145 -11.05 -11.08 -12.71
N ASP A 146 -10.76 -12.25 -12.14
CA ASP A 146 -11.77 -13.21 -11.67
C ASP A 146 -12.50 -12.74 -10.41
N ARG A 147 -12.12 -11.57 -9.86
CA ARG A 147 -12.61 -11.03 -8.60
C ARG A 147 -12.46 -12.00 -7.41
N ASP A 148 -11.44 -12.87 -7.45
CA ASP A 148 -11.13 -13.84 -6.40
C ASP A 148 -10.26 -13.24 -5.29
N LEU A 149 -10.91 -12.48 -4.40
CA LEU A 149 -10.29 -11.89 -3.22
C LEU A 149 -9.58 -12.93 -2.34
N TYR A 150 -10.21 -14.08 -2.10
CA TYR A 150 -9.68 -15.08 -1.17
C TYR A 150 -8.53 -15.89 -1.78
N GLY A 151 -8.58 -16.19 -3.07
CA GLY A 151 -7.46 -16.76 -3.82
C GLY A 151 -6.26 -15.82 -3.82
N LEU A 152 -6.48 -14.51 -4.02
CA LEU A 152 -5.41 -13.51 -3.94
C LEU A 152 -4.77 -13.47 -2.54
N ILE A 153 -5.57 -13.39 -1.47
CA ILE A 153 -5.08 -13.44 -0.09
C ILE A 153 -4.31 -14.75 0.16
N GLY A 154 -4.85 -15.89 -0.29
CA GLY A 154 -4.23 -17.20 -0.15
C GLY A 154 -2.86 -17.27 -0.81
N ARG A 155 -2.75 -16.74 -2.04
CA ARG A 155 -1.49 -16.65 -2.78
C ARG A 155 -0.46 -15.79 -2.05
N VAL A 156 -0.86 -14.59 -1.61
CA VAL A 156 0.04 -13.68 -0.86
C VAL A 156 0.54 -14.35 0.42
N VAL A 157 -0.36 -14.94 1.20
CA VAL A 157 -0.02 -15.66 2.44
C VAL A 157 0.96 -16.80 2.19
N THR A 158 0.82 -17.54 1.09
CA THR A 158 1.71 -18.66 0.75
C THR A 158 3.15 -18.20 0.47
N GLY A 159 3.33 -16.97 -0.01
CA GLY A 159 4.65 -16.36 -0.21
C GLY A 159 5.25 -15.71 1.04
N LEU A 160 4.51 -15.60 2.15
CA LEU A 160 5.01 -14.92 3.35
C LEU A 160 6.01 -15.78 4.15
N PRO A 161 7.00 -15.15 4.80
CA PRO A 161 7.92 -15.86 5.68
C PRO A 161 7.19 -16.62 6.78
N THR A 162 7.71 -17.79 7.16
CA THR A 162 7.11 -18.71 8.16
C THR A 162 6.73 -18.05 9.49
N ARG A 163 7.44 -16.99 9.90
CA ARG A 163 7.16 -16.19 11.11
C ARG A 163 5.82 -15.43 11.09
N HIS A 164 5.23 -15.22 9.91
CA HIS A 164 3.97 -14.51 9.71
C HIS A 164 2.77 -15.45 9.54
N ILE A 165 3.01 -16.72 9.19
CA ILE A 165 1.96 -17.71 8.86
C ILE A 165 1.67 -18.71 9.99
N ARG A 166 2.12 -18.44 11.22
CA ARG A 166 1.89 -19.34 12.39
C ARG A 166 0.80 -18.82 13.33
N GLY A 167 -0.17 -19.68 13.62
CA GLY A 167 -1.19 -19.47 14.67
C GLY A 167 -1.98 -18.16 14.50
N ARG A 168 -2.16 -17.42 15.61
CA ARG A 168 -2.94 -16.17 15.62
C ARG A 168 -2.39 -15.08 14.70
N ARG A 169 -1.10 -15.13 14.32
CA ARG A 169 -0.51 -14.15 13.39
C ARG A 169 -1.09 -14.32 11.99
N LEU A 170 -1.32 -15.54 11.54
CA LEU A 170 -1.90 -15.80 10.23
C LEU A 170 -3.31 -15.22 10.11
N VAL A 171 -4.14 -15.41 11.15
CA VAL A 171 -5.50 -14.85 11.20
C VAL A 171 -5.47 -13.34 11.12
N ARG A 172 -4.57 -12.70 11.88
CA ARG A 172 -4.37 -11.25 11.83
C ARG A 172 -3.94 -10.77 10.45
N VAL A 173 -2.92 -11.39 9.86
CA VAL A 173 -2.41 -11.03 8.53
C VAL A 173 -3.51 -11.19 7.47
N ARG A 174 -4.30 -12.26 7.52
CA ARG A 174 -5.45 -12.44 6.62
C ARG A 174 -6.50 -11.34 6.80
N GLY A 175 -6.80 -10.94 8.04
CA GLY A 175 -7.73 -9.84 8.31
C GLY A 175 -7.22 -8.49 7.78
N GLU A 176 -5.92 -8.20 7.95
CA GLU A 176 -5.27 -7.00 7.40
C GLU A 176 -5.31 -7.01 5.86
N LEU A 177 -4.91 -8.12 5.23
CA LEU A 177 -4.97 -8.28 3.76
C LEU A 177 -6.40 -8.18 3.23
N HIS A 178 -7.37 -8.77 3.92
CA HIS A 178 -8.78 -8.66 3.56
C HIS A 178 -9.23 -7.21 3.56
N GLY A 179 -8.96 -6.45 4.63
CA GLY A 179 -9.36 -5.04 4.71
C GLY A 179 -8.72 -4.19 3.61
N ILE A 180 -7.46 -4.46 3.27
CA ILE A 180 -6.76 -3.76 2.20
C ILE A 180 -7.39 -4.10 0.84
N TYR A 181 -7.43 -5.40 0.50
CA TYR A 181 -7.85 -5.84 -0.83
C TYR A 181 -9.36 -5.71 -1.06
N SER A 182 -10.21 -5.81 -0.03
CA SER A 182 -11.65 -5.58 -0.20
C SER A 182 -11.94 -4.17 -0.70
N HIS A 183 -11.19 -3.18 -0.23
CA HIS A 183 -11.33 -1.80 -0.71
C HIS A 183 -10.85 -1.68 -2.15
N LEU A 184 -9.67 -2.23 -2.48
CA LEU A 184 -9.16 -2.26 -3.86
C LEU A 184 -10.18 -2.86 -4.83
N PHE A 185 -10.78 -4.01 -4.49
CA PHE A 185 -11.77 -4.66 -5.37
C PHE A 185 -13.05 -3.83 -5.49
N ALA A 186 -13.46 -3.13 -4.42
CA ALA A 186 -14.63 -2.27 -4.44
C ALA A 186 -14.46 -1.03 -5.31
N THR A 187 -13.23 -0.51 -5.44
CA THR A 187 -12.92 0.74 -6.16
C THR A 187 -12.13 0.52 -7.45
N LEU A 188 -11.95 -0.75 -7.85
CA LEU A 188 -11.20 -1.12 -9.05
C LEU A 188 -11.87 -0.55 -10.31
N THR A 189 -11.16 0.32 -11.02
CA THR A 189 -11.55 0.78 -12.35
C THR A 189 -11.48 -0.40 -13.32
N PRO A 190 -12.45 -0.55 -14.25
CA PRO A 190 -12.40 -1.59 -15.26
C PRO A 190 -11.13 -1.52 -16.13
N GLY A 191 -10.60 -2.69 -16.48
CA GLY A 191 -9.41 -2.84 -17.31
C GLY A 191 -8.09 -2.86 -16.54
N ARG A 192 -7.00 -3.01 -17.30
CA ARG A 192 -5.62 -2.96 -16.80
C ARG A 192 -4.72 -2.31 -17.82
N GLY A 193 -3.69 -1.61 -17.35
CA GLY A 193 -2.60 -1.11 -18.18
C GLY A 193 -1.46 -2.12 -18.25
N ARG A 194 -0.75 -2.19 -19.36
CA ARG A 194 0.45 -3.03 -19.51
C ARG A 194 1.71 -2.23 -19.14
N ILE A 195 2.48 -2.75 -18.18
CA ILE A 195 3.77 -2.17 -17.78
C ILE A 195 4.82 -2.56 -18.84
N THR A 196 5.56 -1.57 -19.33
CA THR A 196 6.68 -1.72 -20.27
C THR A 196 7.87 -0.90 -19.76
N ALA A 197 9.06 -1.12 -20.32
CA ALA A 197 10.24 -0.35 -19.94
C ALA A 197 10.06 1.15 -20.25
N GLU A 198 9.40 1.46 -21.37
CA GLU A 198 9.12 2.81 -21.83
C GLU A 198 7.95 3.45 -21.07
N HIS A 199 7.01 2.63 -20.58
CA HIS A 199 5.83 3.08 -19.84
C HIS A 199 5.75 2.35 -18.49
N PRO A 200 6.57 2.75 -17.52
CA PRO A 200 6.65 2.12 -16.21
C PRO A 200 5.37 2.28 -15.38
N LEU A 201 4.54 3.28 -15.70
CA LEU A 201 3.22 3.51 -15.09
C LEU A 201 2.06 2.84 -15.85
N GLY A 202 2.40 2.04 -16.86
CA GLY A 202 1.48 1.28 -17.71
C GLY A 202 0.88 2.07 -18.88
N VAL A 203 0.72 1.37 -20.01
CA VAL A 203 -0.06 1.81 -21.17
C VAL A 203 -1.46 1.23 -21.08
N TRP A 204 -2.49 2.05 -21.23
CA TRP A 204 -3.89 1.62 -21.25
C TRP A 204 -4.40 1.62 -22.68
N ASP A 205 -4.99 0.51 -23.14
CA ASP A 205 -5.56 0.42 -24.49
C ASP A 205 -6.82 1.30 -24.66
N THR A 206 -7.49 1.61 -23.55
CA THR A 206 -8.62 2.54 -23.48
C THR A 206 -8.40 3.49 -22.30
N ASP A 207 -8.39 4.79 -22.55
CA ASP A 207 -8.39 5.78 -21.48
C ASP A 207 -9.75 5.70 -20.75
N PRO A 208 -9.82 5.25 -19.48
CA PRO A 208 -11.10 5.02 -18.81
C PRO A 208 -11.90 6.31 -18.57
N GLY A 209 -11.32 7.47 -18.88
CA GLY A 209 -11.96 8.79 -18.76
C GLY A 209 -12.49 9.39 -20.06
N GLN A 210 -12.26 8.75 -21.21
CA GLN A 210 -12.70 9.30 -22.50
C GLN A 210 -14.07 8.72 -22.86
N ALA A 211 -15.11 9.54 -22.74
CA ALA A 211 -16.46 9.18 -23.18
C ALA A 211 -16.41 8.66 -24.63
N PRO A 212 -17.18 7.60 -24.95
CA PRO A 212 -17.20 7.07 -26.30
C PRO A 212 -17.54 8.19 -27.30
N PRO A 213 -16.86 8.26 -28.46
CA PRO A 213 -17.13 9.29 -29.45
C PRO A 213 -18.60 9.19 -29.87
N THR A 214 -19.33 10.30 -29.76
CA THR A 214 -20.70 10.41 -30.23
C THR A 214 -20.73 10.06 -31.72
N PRO A 215 -21.60 9.14 -32.17
CA PRO A 215 -21.68 8.81 -33.60
C PRO A 215 -22.09 10.07 -34.39
N PRO A 216 -21.57 10.26 -35.61
CA PRO A 216 -21.99 11.35 -36.48
C PRO A 216 -23.46 11.17 -36.86
N THR A 217 -24.22 12.26 -36.74
CA THR A 217 -25.62 12.40 -37.18
C THR A 217 -25.73 12.40 -38.70
#